data_AF-A0A7X7PDD6-F1
#
_entry.id   AF-A0A7X7PDD6-F1
#
_cell.length_a   1.000
_cell.length_b   1.000
_cell.length_c   1.000
_cell.angle_alpha   90.00
_cell.angle_beta   90.00
_cell.angle_gamma   90.00
#
_symmetry.space_group_name_H-M   'P 1'
#
loop_
_entity.id
_entity.type
_entity.pdbx_description
1 polymer ?
#
loop_
_entity_poly.entity_id
_entity_poly.type
_entity_poly.pdbx_seq_one_letter_code
_entity_poly.pdbx_strand_id
1 'polypeptide(L)' 'MSRYWSQHVAGLTPYVPGEQPRIERLLKLNTNEHPYGPSPRALE' A
#
# COMPACT_ATOMS: atom_id res chain seq x y z
N MET A 1 12.16 0.46 -20.34
CA MET A 1 10.90 1.17 -20.01
C MET A 1 9.97 1.10 -21.21
N SER A 2 8.68 0.88 -21.00
CA SER A 2 7.71 0.72 -22.11
C SER A 2 7.56 2.02 -22.93
N ARG A 3 7.35 1.91 -24.25
CA ARG A 3 7.14 3.05 -25.16
C ARG A 3 5.91 3.90 -24.84
N TYR A 4 5.01 3.40 -23.99
CA TYR A 4 3.79 4.09 -23.58
C TYR A 4 4.01 5.04 -22.39
N TRP A 5 5.20 5.07 -21.79
CA TRP A 5 5.51 5.99 -20.70
C TRP A 5 5.95 7.36 -21.23
N SER A 6 5.41 8.43 -20.64
CA SER A 6 5.88 9.78 -20.92
C SER A 6 7.27 10.01 -20.31
N GLN A 7 8.04 10.91 -20.91
CA GLN A 7 9.36 11.31 -20.41
C GLN A 7 9.27 11.90 -18.99
N HIS A 8 8.18 12.60 -18.69
CA HIS A 8 7.92 13.16 -17.37
C HIS A 8 7.87 12.06 -16.30
N VAL A 9 7.09 11.01 -16.52
CA VAL A 9 6.94 9.93 -15.54
C VAL A 9 8.21 9.09 -15.42
N ALA A 10 8.98 8.95 -16.51
CA ALA A 10 10.26 8.26 -16.49
C ALA A 10 11.32 8.93 -15.60
N GLY A 11 11.21 10.25 -15.37
CA GLY A 11 12.13 11.02 -14.51
C GLY A 11 11.73 11.09 -13.04
N LEU A 12 10.56 10.56 -12.65
CA LEU A 12 10.09 10.61 -11.27
C LEU A 12 10.83 9.59 -10.40
N THR A 13 11.13 10.00 -9.16
CA THR A 13 11.51 9.05 -8.11
C THR A 13 10.22 8.54 -7.45
N PRO A 14 9.93 7.23 -7.49
CA PRO A 14 8.71 6.71 -6.89
C PRO A 14 8.76 6.78 -5.37
N TYR A 15 7.59 6.88 -4.75
CA TYR A 15 7.47 6.66 -3.31
C TYR A 15 7.94 5.24 -2.95
N VAL A 16 8.82 5.15 -1.97
CA VAL A 16 9.28 3.88 -1.41
C VAL A 16 8.51 3.65 -0.10
N PRO A 17 7.60 2.67 -0.04
CA PRO A 17 6.90 2.36 1.20
C PRO A 17 7.86 1.82 2.25
N GLY A 18 7.48 1.94 3.52
CA GLY A 18 8.16 1.25 4.62
C GLY A 18 8.09 -0.27 4.47
N GLU A 19 8.94 -0.97 5.21
CA GLU A 19 8.97 -2.43 5.23
C GLU A 19 7.61 -3.02 5.64
N GLN A 20 7.22 -4.12 4.98
CA GLN A 20 6.05 -4.90 5.36
C GLN A 20 6.38 -6.41 5.35
N PRO A 21 6.67 -7.01 6.52
CA PRO A 21 6.96 -8.44 6.64
C PRO A 21 5.79 -9.31 6.13
N ARG A 22 6.13 -10.47 5.54
CA ARG A 22 5.17 -11.48 5.07
C ARG A 22 5.36 -12.79 5.82
N ILE A 23 5.12 -12.74 7.12
CA ILE A 23 5.24 -13.88 8.03
C ILE A 23 3.86 -14.27 8.57
N GLU A 24 3.71 -15.53 8.94
CA GLU A 24 2.49 -16.00 9.58
C GLU A 24 2.29 -15.32 10.94
N ARG A 25 1.02 -15.09 11.32
CA ARG A 25 0.62 -14.53 12.62
C ARG A 25 1.28 -13.18 12.95
N LEU A 26 1.55 -12.36 11.93
CA LEU A 26 2.07 -11.01 12.09
C LEU A 26 1.07 -10.09 12.83
N LEU A 27 1.49 -9.51 13.96
CA LEU A 27 0.81 -8.34 14.54
C LEU A 27 1.24 -7.09 13.75
N LYS A 28 0.34 -6.59 12.90
CA LYS A 28 0.63 -5.50 11.97
C LYS A 28 0.36 -4.13 12.61
N LEU A 29 1.40 -3.31 12.76
CA LEU A 29 1.34 -1.99 13.42
C LEU A 29 2.03 -0.87 12.61
N ASN A 30 2.40 -1.11 11.35
CA ASN A 30 3.30 -0.24 10.57
C ASN A 30 2.60 0.70 9.56
N THR A 31 1.28 0.61 9.38
CA THR A 31 0.55 1.40 8.36
C THR A 31 -0.66 2.18 8.92
N ASN A 32 -0.73 2.37 10.25
CA ASN A 32 -1.82 3.09 10.92
C ASN A 32 -3.24 2.55 10.62
N GLU A 33 -3.36 1.25 10.38
CA GLU A 33 -4.67 0.62 10.15
C GLU A 33 -5.51 0.61 11.42
N HIS A 34 -6.82 0.75 11.25
CA HIS A 34 -7.76 0.55 12.34
C HIS A 34 -7.83 -0.93 12.71
N PRO A 35 -7.83 -1.31 14.01
CA PRO A 35 -7.77 -2.71 14.42
C PRO A 35 -9.07 -3.48 14.17
N TYR A 36 -10.21 -2.79 14.02
CA TYR A 36 -11.50 -3.40 13.73
C TYR A 36 -11.88 -3.26 12.26
N GLY A 37 -12.65 -4.21 11.76
CA GLY A 37 -13.24 -4.16 10.43
C GLY A 37 -14.23 -3.00 10.24
N PRO A 38 -14.73 -2.80 9.00
CA PRO A 38 -15.68 -1.75 8.71
C PRO A 38 -17.02 -1.98 9.44
N SER A 39 -17.86 -0.94 9.50
CA SER A 39 -19.24 -1.05 9.98
C SER A 39 -20.04 -2.05 9.14
N PRO A 40 -20.93 -2.86 9.73
CA PRO A 40 -21.85 -3.72 8.97
C PRO A 40 -22.64 -2.95 7.90
N ARG A 41 -23.02 -1.70 8.18
CA ARG A 41 -23.74 -0.82 7.24
C ARG A 41 -22.93 -0.43 6.00
N ALA A 42 -21.61 -0.61 6.01
CA ALA A 42 -20.76 -0.39 4.85
C ALA A 42 -20.58 -1.66 3.99
N LEU A 43 -21.06 -2.81 4.48
CA LEU A 43 -21.02 -4.10 3.78
C LEU A 43 -22.37 -4.46 3.14
N GLU A 44 -23.46 -3.82 3.58
CA GLU A 44 -24.79 -3.86 2.95
C GLU A 44 -24.80 -3.12 1.61
#